data_AF-A0A6S7KSY1-F1
#
_entry.id   AF-A0A6S7KSY1-F1
#
_cell.length_a   1.000
_cell.length_b   1.000
_cell.length_c   1.000
_cell.angle_alpha   90.00
_cell.angle_beta   90.00
_cell.angle_gamma   90.00
#
_symmetry.space_group_name_H-M   'P 1'
#
loop_
_entity.id
_entity.type
_entity.pdbx_description
1 polymer ?
#
loop_
_entity_poly.entity_id
_entity_poly.type
_entity_poly.pdbx_seq_one_letter_code
_entity_poly.pdbx_strand_id
1 'polypeptide(L)'
;NGLIQTDVYSKPTNNHLYLQRKSAHPDHCIKAIPFGVATRLRRNCSTEEDFDKRSKEYQKYLTRRGYHPNNVHKQFNKAKSIPREELLQHTKREKRILFP
;
A
#
# COMPACT_ATOMS: atom_id res chain seq x y z
N ASN A 1 20.87 23.38 -2.59
CA ASN A 1 19.61 22.77 -2.12
C ASN A 1 18.87 22.16 -3.30
N GLY A 2 18.77 20.83 -3.35
CA GLY A 2 17.98 20.13 -4.37
C GLY A 2 16.70 19.58 -3.77
N LEU A 3 15.55 19.86 -4.40
CA LEU A 3 14.26 19.26 -4.05
C LEU A 3 14.10 17.96 -4.83
N ILE A 4 13.92 16.83 -4.13
CA ILE A 4 13.61 15.53 -4.75
C ILE A 4 12.14 15.21 -4.47
N GLN A 5 11.35 15.16 -5.54
CA GLN A 5 9.95 14.73 -5.50
C GLN A 5 9.82 13.40 -6.25
N THR A 6 9.12 12.44 -5.65
CA THR A 6 8.89 11.12 -6.23
C THR A 6 7.41 10.78 -6.27
N ASP A 7 7.04 9.96 -7.24
CA ASP A 7 5.70 9.39 -7.41
C ASP A 7 5.84 7.92 -7.83
N VAL A 8 4.76 7.14 -7.67
CA VAL A 8 4.72 5.75 -8.06
C VAL A 8 4.50 5.63 -9.57
N TYR A 9 5.52 5.15 -10.27
CA TYR A 9 5.39 4.75 -11.67
C TYR A 9 4.84 3.32 -11.78
N SER A 10 3.90 3.11 -12.70
CA SER A 10 3.47 1.78 -13.14
C SER A 10 3.78 1.63 -14.62
N LYS A 11 4.43 0.52 -14.98
CA LYS A 11 4.72 0.21 -16.39
C LYS A 11 3.41 -0.03 -17.15
N PRO A 12 3.30 0.36 -18.43
CA PRO A 12 2.11 0.09 -19.24
C PRO A 12 1.69 -1.38 -19.31
N THR A 13 2.65 -2.31 -19.17
CA THR A 13 2.41 -3.76 -19.17
C THR A 13 2.02 -4.33 -17.81
N ASN A 14 1.98 -3.51 -16.76
CA ASN A 14 1.61 -3.96 -15.43
C ASN A 14 0.08 -4.06 -15.30
N ASN A 15 -0.43 -5.29 -15.25
CA ASN A 15 -1.86 -5.56 -15.11
C ASN A 15 -2.37 -5.44 -13.66
N HIS A 16 -1.52 -5.07 -12.70
CA HIS A 16 -1.88 -4.92 -11.28
C HIS A 16 -2.60 -6.16 -10.71
N LEU A 17 -2.04 -7.34 -11.00
CA LEU A 17 -2.60 -8.65 -10.63
C LEU A 17 -2.43 -8.96 -9.14
N TYR A 18 -3.10 -8.20 -8.27
CA TYR A 18 -3.14 -8.50 -6.84
C TYR A 18 -3.68 -9.91 -6.58
N LEU A 19 -3.26 -10.48 -5.44
CA LEU A 19 -3.68 -11.80 -5.01
C LEU A 19 -5.20 -11.91 -4.99
N GLN A 20 -5.75 -12.97 -5.58
CA GLN A 20 -7.20 -13.17 -5.59
C GLN A 20 -7.66 -13.80 -4.29
N ARG A 21 -8.86 -13.42 -3.83
CA ARG A 21 -9.42 -13.94 -2.58
C ARG A 21 -9.70 -15.45 -2.59
N LYS A 22 -9.98 -16.02 -3.76
CA LYS A 22 -10.27 -17.45 -3.95
C LYS A 22 -9.03 -18.31 -4.16
N SER A 23 -7.83 -17.72 -4.14
CA SER A 23 -6.60 -18.48 -4.26
C SER A 23 -6.29 -19.21 -2.95
N ALA A 24 -5.44 -20.25 -3.00
CA ALA A 24 -5.06 -21.07 -1.84
C ALA A 24 -4.07 -20.36 -0.90
N HIS A 25 -4.38 -19.13 -0.48
CA HIS A 25 -3.57 -18.34 0.44
C HIS A 25 -4.30 -18.11 1.76
N PRO A 26 -3.56 -17.96 2.87
CA PRO A 26 -4.17 -17.61 4.15
C PRO A 26 -4.96 -16.31 4.10
N ASP A 27 -6.09 -16.30 4.79
CA ASP A 27 -7.06 -15.20 4.77
C ASP A 27 -6.45 -13.87 5.26
N HIS A 28 -5.51 -13.94 6.20
CA HIS A 28 -4.80 -12.78 6.73
C HIS A 28 -3.87 -12.13 5.68
N CYS A 29 -3.27 -12.91 4.78
CA CYS A 29 -2.42 -12.37 3.70
C CYS A 29 -3.26 -11.52 2.74
N ILE A 30 -4.42 -12.03 2.33
CA ILE A 30 -5.34 -11.33 1.43
C ILE A 30 -5.83 -10.04 2.10
N LYS A 31 -6.28 -10.12 3.36
CA LYS A 31 -6.79 -8.95 4.11
C LYS A 31 -5.74 -7.85 4.31
N ALA A 32 -4.45 -8.19 4.38
CA ALA A 32 -3.38 -7.23 4.57
C ALA A 32 -3.02 -6.43 3.30
N ILE A 33 -3.34 -6.95 2.11
CA ILE A 33 -2.92 -6.37 0.83
C ILE A 33 -3.38 -4.91 0.65
N PRO A 34 -4.66 -4.56 0.84
CA PRO A 34 -5.11 -3.18 0.62
C PRO A 34 -4.34 -2.16 1.47
N PHE A 35 -4.10 -2.48 2.74
CA PHE A 35 -3.31 -1.62 3.63
C PHE A 35 -1.85 -1.54 3.18
N GLY A 36 -1.21 -2.67 2.88
CA GLY A 36 0.17 -2.70 2.40
C GLY A 36 0.38 -1.90 1.10
N VAL A 37 -0.58 -1.98 0.17
CA VAL A 37 -0.58 -1.17 -1.05
C VAL A 37 -0.68 0.31 -0.72
N ALA A 38 -1.64 0.71 0.10
CA ALA A 38 -1.84 2.12 0.46
C ALA A 38 -0.61 2.71 1.17
N THR A 39 -0.02 1.98 2.12
CA THR A 39 1.21 2.37 2.83
C THR A 39 2.41 2.48 1.88
N ARG A 40 2.50 1.64 0.85
CA ARG A 40 3.52 1.78 -0.20
C ARG A 40 3.34 3.09 -0.97
N LEU A 41 2.12 3.41 -1.39
CA LEU A 41 1.85 4.66 -2.10
C LEU A 41 2.20 5.86 -1.22
N ARG A 42 1.78 5.84 0.05
CA ARG A 42 2.02 6.91 1.02
C ARG A 42 3.51 7.23 1.20
N ARG A 43 4.37 6.22 1.20
CA ARG A 43 5.83 6.39 1.30
C ARG A 43 6.44 6.94 0.01
N ASN A 44 6.00 6.44 -1.13
CA ASN A 44 6.64 6.70 -2.41
C ASN A 44 6.20 8.03 -3.05
N CYS A 45 4.97 8.48 -2.82
CA CYS A 45 4.49 9.78 -3.28
C CYS A 45 5.00 10.86 -2.32
N SER A 46 5.70 11.86 -2.84
CA SER A 46 6.22 12.98 -2.04
C SER A 46 5.16 14.03 -1.71
N THR A 47 4.07 14.09 -2.47
CA THR A 47 2.98 15.08 -2.31
C THR A 47 1.67 14.40 -1.95
N GLU A 48 0.79 15.13 -1.29
CA GLU A 48 -0.57 14.66 -0.99
C GLU A 48 -1.40 14.48 -2.25
N GLU A 49 -1.19 15.36 -3.24
CA GLU A 49 -1.89 15.36 -4.52
C GLU A 49 -1.57 14.09 -5.32
N ASP A 50 -0.28 13.72 -5.40
CA ASP A 50 0.14 12.49 -6.06
C ASP A 50 -0.40 11.28 -5.30
N PHE A 51 -0.31 11.27 -3.96
CA PHE A 51 -0.86 10.20 -3.15
C PHE A 51 -2.37 10.01 -3.36
N ASP A 52 -3.16 11.08 -3.40
CA ASP A 52 -4.61 11.02 -3.58
C ASP A 52 -4.98 10.56 -5.00
N LYS A 53 -4.24 11.01 -6.01
CA LYS A 53 -4.39 10.55 -7.40
C LYS A 53 -4.10 9.04 -7.50
N ARG A 54 -2.93 8.59 -7.02
CA ARG A 54 -2.53 7.18 -7.05
C ARG A 54 -3.45 6.32 -6.19
N SER A 55 -3.95 6.85 -5.07
CA SER A 55 -4.90 6.16 -4.22
C SER A 55 -6.18 5.81 -4.97
N LYS A 56 -6.74 6.75 -5.74
CA LYS A 56 -7.93 6.48 -6.58
C LYS A 56 -7.66 5.40 -7.64
N GLU A 57 -6.48 5.42 -8.28
CA GLU A 57 -6.07 4.42 -9.27
C GLU A 57 -5.97 3.02 -8.66
N TYR A 58 -5.23 2.90 -7.55
CA TYR A 58 -4.95 1.61 -6.92
C TYR A 58 -6.16 1.00 -6.20
N GLN A 59 -7.07 1.83 -5.67
CA GLN A 59 -8.35 1.35 -5.15
C GLN A 59 -9.19 0.70 -6.26
N LYS A 60 -9.17 1.26 -7.49
CA LYS A 60 -9.84 0.64 -8.65
C LYS A 60 -9.20 -0.70 -9.02
N TYR A 61 -7.87 -0.81 -9.01
CA TYR A 61 -7.20 -2.08 -9.28
C TYR A 61 -7.57 -3.18 -8.29
N LEU A 62 -7.58 -2.87 -6.98
CA LEU A 62 -7.98 -3.82 -5.95
C LEU A 62 -9.45 -4.21 -6.09
N THR A 63 -10.33 -3.24 -6.33
CA THR A 63 -11.77 -3.51 -6.53
C THR A 63 -12.00 -4.43 -7.73
N ARG A 64 -11.32 -4.19 -8.86
CA ARG A 64 -11.36 -5.06 -10.05
C ARG A 64 -10.84 -6.47 -9.77
N ARG A 65 -9.93 -6.64 -8.81
CA ARG A 65 -9.43 -7.96 -8.36
C ARG A 65 -10.37 -8.67 -7.37
N GLY A 66 -11.50 -8.07 -7.02
CA GLY A 66 -12.52 -8.66 -6.17
C GLY A 66 -12.39 -8.34 -4.68
N TYR A 67 -11.62 -7.31 -4.32
CA TYR A 67 -11.60 -6.80 -2.95
C TYR A 67 -12.82 -5.93 -2.69
N HIS A 68 -13.42 -6.03 -1.50
CA HIS A 68 -14.59 -5.24 -1.15
C HIS A 68 -14.27 -3.73 -1.12
N PRO A 69 -14.99 -2.88 -1.87
CA PRO A 69 -14.73 -1.44 -1.96
C PRO A 69 -14.66 -0.75 -0.59
N ASN A 70 -15.58 -1.08 0.32
CA ASN A 70 -15.63 -0.49 1.66
C ASN A 70 -14.37 -0.82 2.47
N ASN A 71 -13.88 -2.06 2.37
CA ASN A 71 -12.65 -2.47 3.05
C ASN A 71 -11.44 -1.77 2.45
N VAL A 72 -11.35 -1.74 1.11
CA VAL A 72 -10.29 -1.05 0.38
C VAL A 72 -10.25 0.43 0.79
N HIS A 73 -11.38 1.14 0.73
CA HIS A 73 -11.48 2.54 1.11
C HIS A 73 -11.06 2.76 2.57
N LYS A 74 -11.54 1.92 3.50
CA LYS A 74 -11.17 1.97 4.92
C LYS A 74 -9.65 1.82 5.12
N GLN A 75 -9.00 0.88 4.43
CA GLN A 75 -7.55 0.68 4.55
C GLN A 75 -6.75 1.83 3.94
N PHE A 76 -7.22 2.42 2.84
CA PHE A 76 -6.57 3.58 2.23
C PHE A 76 -6.69 4.83 3.11
N ASN A 77 -7.86 5.06 3.72
CA ASN A 77 -8.04 6.16 4.69
C ASN A 77 -7.14 5.96 5.92
N LYS A 78 -7.03 4.71 6.40
CA LYS A 78 -6.11 4.37 7.50
C LYS A 78 -4.64 4.66 7.14
N ALA A 79 -4.22 4.39 5.91
CA ALA A 79 -2.86 4.73 5.48
C ALA A 79 -2.67 6.25 5.28
N LYS A 80 -3.71 6.95 4.80
CA LYS A 80 -3.71 8.42 4.64
C LYS A 80 -3.53 9.13 5.98
N SER A 81 -4.12 8.61 7.05
CA SER A 81 -4.01 9.21 8.39
C SER A 81 -2.62 9.08 9.01
N ILE A 82 -1.72 8.27 8.43
CA ILE A 82 -0.35 8.13 8.92
C ILE A 82 0.55 9.11 8.16
N PRO A 83 1.29 10.00 8.85
CA PRO A 83 2.28 10.87 8.22
C PRO A 83 3.29 10.08 7.39
N ARG A 84 3.68 10.62 6.25
CA ARG A 84 4.66 9.98 5.36
C ARG A 84 6.00 9.80 6.07
N GLU A 85 6.38 10.79 6.86
CA GLU A 85 7.61 10.88 7.63
C GLU A 85 7.72 9.70 8.60
N GLU A 86 6.62 9.34 9.27
CA GLU A 86 6.57 8.18 10.18
C GLU A 86 6.78 6.87 9.42
N LEU A 87 6.17 6.73 8.24
CA LEU A 87 6.29 5.52 7.43
C LEU A 87 7.67 5.35 6.79
N LEU A 88 8.44 6.43 6.67
CA LEU A 88 9.83 6.39 6.19
C LEU A 88 10.84 6.06 7.29
N GLN A 89 10.45 6.17 8.57
CA GLN A 89 11.35 5.84 9.66
C GLN A 89 11.70 4.35 9.65
N HIS A 90 12.98 4.05 9.77
CA HIS A 90 13.45 2.69 9.95
C HIS A 90 13.17 2.22 11.38
N THR A 91 12.26 1.26 11.54
CA THR A 91 12.00 0.64 12.84
C THR A 91 13.09 -0.39 13.15
N LYS A 92 13.80 -0.24 14.29
CA LYS A 92 14.70 -1.29 14.78
C LYS A 92 13.87 -2.52 15.15
N ARG A 93 14.08 -3.62 14.43
CA ARG A 93 13.46 -4.90 14.79
C ARG A 93 14.18 -5.46 16.00
N GLU A 94 13.46 -5.72 17.08
CA GLU A 94 14.01 -6.43 18.23
C GLU A 94 14.54 -7.79 17.80
N LYS A 95 15.75 -8.15 18.28
CA LYS A 95 16.33 -9.47 18.02
C LYS A 95 15.44 -10.50 18.71
N ARG A 96 14.65 -11.24 17.92
CA ARG A 96 13.99 -12.44 18.41
C ARG A 96 15.05 -13.51 18.56
N ILE A 97 15.37 -13.88 19.80
CA ILE A 97 16.15 -15.08 20.10
C ILE A 97 15.28 -16.24 19.62
N LEU A 98 15.66 -16.87 18.51
CA LEU A 98 14.85 -17.89 17.84
C LEU A 98 14.94 -19.24 18.57
N PHE A 99 16.01 -19.44 19.35
CA PHE A 99 16.29 -20.59 20.21
C PHE A 99 17.23 -20.13 21.34
N PRO A 100 17.14 -20.68 22.56
CA PRO A 100 18.12 -20.43 23.62
C PRO A 100 19.55 -20.82 23.21
#